data_AF-A0AA87J9B9-F1
#
_entry.id   AF-A0AA87J9B9-F1
#
_cell.length_a   1.000
_cell.length_b   1.000
_cell.length_c   1.000
_cell.angle_alpha   90.00
_cell.angle_beta   90.00
_cell.angle_gamma   90.00
#
_symmetry.space_group_name_H-M   'P 1'
#
loop_
_entity.id
_entity.type
_entity.pdbx_description
1 polymer ?
#
loop_
_entity_poly.entity_id
_entity_poly.type
_entity_poly.pdbx_seq_one_letter_code
_entity_poly.pdbx_strand_id
1 'polypeptide(L)'
;MYTLSYAMEVNPQGASPILNAEQAWRGLEMKAENALPFVPGMSRCEVVERKGNTLLREVTFAGDNFKEFITLHAPVQVQFERVGTGGFIQNTISESDKGLLLTFTFSLPYPGTEPGSPEERAKGESMRQAYVNAVNATLQKVRELVKEGKL
;
A
#
# COMPACT_ATOMS: atom_id res chain seq x y z
N MET A 1 12.28 -15.31 -0.41
CA MET A 1 11.45 -14.15 -0.03
C MET A 1 12.26 -12.93 -0.36
N TYR A 2 11.77 -12.10 -1.26
CA TYR A 2 12.42 -10.84 -1.56
C TYR A 2 11.82 -9.77 -0.66
N THR A 3 12.69 -9.01 0.01
CA THR A 3 12.28 -8.00 0.99
C THR A 3 12.82 -6.63 0.57
N LEU A 4 11.97 -5.61 0.66
CA LEU A 4 12.32 -4.24 0.34
C LEU A 4 11.55 -3.27 1.24
N SER A 5 12.20 -2.16 1.61
CA SER A 5 11.59 -1.02 2.29
C SER A 5 11.97 0.26 1.56
N TYR A 6 11.00 1.12 1.26
CA TYR A 6 11.21 2.36 0.53
C TYR A 6 10.27 3.46 1.00
N ALA A 7 10.86 4.63 1.32
CA ALA A 7 10.15 5.79 1.82
C ALA A 7 9.89 6.80 0.70
N MET A 8 8.70 7.40 0.73
CA MET A 8 8.30 8.48 -0.18
C MET A 8 7.83 9.67 0.63
N GLU A 9 8.14 10.88 0.15
CA GLU A 9 7.57 12.09 0.72
C GLU A 9 6.06 12.09 0.50
N VAL A 10 5.28 12.30 1.57
CA VAL A 10 3.83 12.47 1.42
C VAL A 10 3.55 13.75 0.66
N ASN A 11 4.31 14.82 0.91
CA ASN A 11 4.15 16.14 0.30
C ASN A 11 5.43 16.55 -0.46
N PRO A 12 5.70 15.95 -1.64
CA PRO A 12 6.84 16.35 -2.45
C PRO A 12 6.68 17.80 -2.94
N GLN A 13 7.79 18.39 -3.41
CA GLN A 13 7.77 19.74 -3.96
C GLN A 13 6.68 19.90 -5.04
N GLY A 14 5.82 20.92 -4.88
CA GLY A 14 4.71 21.20 -5.79
C GLY A 14 3.41 20.45 -5.49
N ALA A 15 3.38 19.59 -4.47
CA ALA A 15 2.15 18.94 -4.02
C ALA A 15 1.09 19.94 -3.54
N SER A 16 -0.15 19.76 -3.98
CA SER A 16 -1.29 20.59 -3.54
C SER A 16 -2.63 19.84 -3.59
N PRO A 17 -3.42 19.80 -2.49
CA PRO A 17 -3.10 20.37 -1.17
C PRO A 17 -1.97 19.59 -0.47
N ILE A 18 -1.38 20.24 0.53
CA ILE A 18 -0.51 19.60 1.51
C ILE A 18 -1.40 18.74 2.42
N LEU A 19 -1.07 17.46 2.52
CA LEU A 19 -1.78 16.51 3.37
C LEU A 19 -1.17 16.50 4.76
N ASN A 20 -2.00 16.50 5.80
CA ASN A 20 -1.56 16.20 7.17
C ASN A 20 -1.55 14.67 7.42
N ALA A 21 -1.04 14.24 8.59
CA ALA A 21 -0.94 12.82 8.94
C ALA A 21 -2.32 12.13 9.01
N GLU A 22 -3.34 12.83 9.49
CA GLU A 22 -4.71 12.31 9.61
C GLU A 22 -5.34 12.03 8.23
N GLN A 23 -5.19 12.96 7.28
CA GLN A 23 -5.65 12.81 5.90
C GLN A 23 -4.92 11.68 5.18
N ALA A 24 -3.60 11.58 5.37
CA ALA A 24 -2.82 10.46 4.85
C ALA A 24 -3.30 9.11 5.43
N TRP A 25 -3.52 9.05 6.75
CA TRP A 25 -4.06 7.87 7.42
C TRP A 25 -5.43 7.48 6.86
N ARG A 26 -6.34 8.44 6.75
CA ARG A 26 -7.70 8.18 6.25
C ARG A 26 -7.69 7.68 4.80
N GLY A 27 -6.72 8.12 3.99
CA GLY A 27 -6.44 7.53 2.69
C GLY A 27 -6.04 6.06 2.72
N LEU A 28 -5.18 5.68 3.67
CA LEU A 28 -4.78 4.28 3.85
C LEU A 28 -5.95 3.42 4.34
N GLU A 29 -6.82 3.94 5.22
CA GLU A 29 -8.05 3.26 5.62
C GLU A 29 -8.95 3.02 4.41
N MET A 30 -9.25 4.05 3.62
CA MET A 30 -10.08 3.91 2.41
C MET A 30 -9.49 2.88 1.43
N LYS A 31 -8.17 2.88 1.23
CA LYS A 31 -7.46 1.90 0.39
C LYS A 31 -7.51 0.48 0.96
N ALA A 32 -7.46 0.32 2.28
CA ALA A 32 -7.60 -0.98 2.93
C ALA A 32 -8.99 -1.57 2.70
N GLU A 33 -10.03 -0.73 2.72
CA GLU A 33 -11.42 -1.14 2.51
C GLU A 33 -11.74 -1.37 1.03
N ASN A 34 -11.28 -0.48 0.15
CA ASN A 34 -11.46 -0.59 -1.28
C ASN A 34 -10.23 -0.07 -2.02
N ALA A 35 -9.42 -0.99 -2.53
CA ALA A 35 -8.20 -0.63 -3.26
C ALA A 35 -8.45 -0.20 -4.72
N LEU A 36 -9.64 -0.43 -5.29
CA LEU A 36 -9.93 -0.15 -6.70
C LEU A 36 -9.64 1.30 -7.11
N PRO A 37 -10.02 2.33 -6.33
CA PRO A 37 -9.73 3.72 -6.70
C PRO A 37 -8.27 4.13 -6.53
N PHE A 38 -7.46 3.34 -5.83
CA PHE A 38 -6.11 3.74 -5.35
C PHE A 38 -4.98 2.92 -5.98
N VAL A 39 -5.27 1.74 -6.53
CA VAL A 39 -4.25 0.80 -7.03
C VAL A 39 -4.54 0.46 -8.50
N PRO A 40 -3.85 1.09 -9.45
CA PRO A 40 -3.94 0.72 -10.86
C PRO A 40 -3.63 -0.77 -11.07
N GLY A 41 -4.46 -1.47 -11.87
CA GLY A 41 -4.34 -2.91 -12.10
C GLY A 41 -5.13 -3.79 -11.12
N MET A 42 -5.78 -3.20 -10.11
CA MET A 42 -6.79 -3.87 -9.29
C MET A 42 -8.12 -3.93 -10.06
N SER A 43 -8.67 -5.12 -10.25
CA SER A 43 -9.96 -5.32 -10.94
C SER A 43 -11.07 -5.82 -10.01
N ARG A 44 -10.72 -6.35 -8.83
CA ARG A 44 -11.67 -6.73 -7.78
C ARG A 44 -11.09 -6.41 -6.41
N CYS A 45 -11.93 -5.91 -5.50
CA CYS A 45 -11.60 -5.74 -4.10
C CYS A 45 -12.88 -5.88 -3.27
N GLU A 46 -12.95 -6.90 -2.43
CA GLU A 46 -14.15 -7.23 -1.66
C GLU A 46 -13.76 -7.61 -0.23
N VAL A 47 -14.23 -6.83 0.74
CA VAL A 47 -14.07 -7.18 2.17
C VAL A 47 -15.08 -8.26 2.52
N VAL A 48 -14.59 -9.44 2.86
CA VAL A 48 -15.40 -10.61 3.23
C VAL A 48 -15.64 -10.70 4.74
N GLU A 49 -14.79 -10.08 5.54
CA GLU A 49 -14.92 -10.06 7.00
C GLU A 49 -14.34 -8.76 7.58
N ARG A 50 -15.01 -8.21 8.60
CA ARG A 50 -14.48 -7.10 9.41
C ARG A 50 -14.65 -7.42 10.88
N LYS A 51 -13.57 -7.25 11.66
CA LYS A 51 -13.57 -7.40 13.12
C LYS A 51 -12.68 -6.35 13.76
N GLY A 52 -13.29 -5.35 14.42
CA GLY A 52 -12.53 -4.27 15.05
C GLY A 52 -11.60 -3.57 14.06
N ASN A 53 -10.30 -3.65 14.29
CA ASN A 53 -9.26 -3.05 13.44
C ASN A 53 -8.72 -3.99 12.34
N THR A 54 -9.35 -5.15 12.11
CA THR A 54 -8.91 -6.10 11.08
C THR A 54 -9.95 -6.29 9.97
N LEU A 55 -9.44 -6.56 8.77
CA LEU A 55 -10.22 -6.88 7.57
C LEU A 55 -9.69 -8.17 6.96
N LEU A 56 -10.58 -9.01 6.46
CA LEU A 56 -10.24 -10.05 5.51
C LEU A 56 -10.86 -9.64 4.17
N ARG A 57 -10.05 -9.59 3.12
CA ARG A 57 -10.54 -9.24 1.77
C ARG A 57 -10.02 -10.17 0.70
N GLU A 58 -10.78 -10.26 -0.38
CA GLU A 58 -10.41 -10.92 -1.62
C GLU A 58 -10.17 -9.86 -2.69
N VAL A 59 -9.06 -10.00 -3.41
CA VAL A 59 -8.63 -9.05 -4.43
C VAL A 59 -8.19 -9.76 -5.70
N THR A 60 -8.40 -9.12 -6.84
CA THR A 60 -7.81 -9.52 -8.13
C THR A 60 -6.90 -8.41 -8.59
N PHE A 61 -5.60 -8.69 -8.69
CA PHE A 61 -4.58 -7.73 -9.08
C PHE A 61 -3.75 -8.30 -10.22
N ALA A 62 -3.67 -7.57 -11.33
CA ALA A 62 -2.95 -7.99 -12.55
C ALA A 62 -3.37 -9.37 -13.08
N GLY A 63 -4.61 -9.79 -12.83
CA GLY A 63 -5.16 -11.09 -13.24
C GLY A 63 -5.05 -12.19 -12.19
N ASP A 64 -4.22 -12.01 -11.15
CA ASP A 64 -4.05 -12.97 -10.07
C ASP A 64 -5.03 -12.70 -8.91
N ASN A 65 -5.54 -13.78 -8.33
CA ASN A 65 -6.45 -13.73 -7.19
C ASN A 65 -5.68 -13.92 -5.88
N PHE A 66 -6.01 -13.11 -4.90
CA PHE A 66 -5.40 -13.19 -3.59
C PHE A 66 -6.41 -12.95 -2.48
N LYS A 67 -6.09 -13.50 -1.32
CA LYS A 67 -6.76 -13.18 -0.06
C LYS A 67 -5.79 -12.47 0.86
N GLU A 68 -6.23 -11.36 1.45
CA GLU A 68 -5.42 -10.51 2.32
C GLU A 68 -6.08 -10.38 3.69
N PHE A 69 -5.32 -10.67 4.74
CA PHE A 69 -5.67 -10.31 6.10
C PHE A 69 -4.99 -8.98 6.43
N ILE A 70 -5.76 -7.99 6.84
CA ILE A 70 -5.31 -6.61 7.03
C ILE A 70 -5.49 -6.23 8.48
N THR A 71 -4.47 -5.62 9.06
CA THR A 71 -4.53 -5.02 10.39
C THR A 71 -4.25 -3.52 10.29
N LEU A 72 -5.16 -2.73 10.87
CA LEU A 72 -5.01 -1.28 11.01
C LEU A 72 -4.39 -0.98 12.38
N HIS A 73 -3.16 -0.47 12.37
CA HIS A 73 -2.46 0.06 13.54
C HIS A 73 -2.58 1.59 13.52
N ALA A 74 -3.78 2.07 13.83
CA ALA A 74 -4.10 3.48 13.70
C ALA A 74 -3.27 4.38 14.63
N PRO A 75 -2.89 5.60 14.19
CA PRO A 75 -3.07 6.17 12.85
C PRO A 75 -1.82 5.99 11.94
N VAL A 76 -0.93 5.04 12.26
CA VAL A 76 0.45 5.06 11.74
C VAL A 76 0.74 3.98 10.71
N GLN A 77 0.06 2.84 10.73
CA GLN A 77 0.41 1.73 9.85
C GLN A 77 -0.78 0.88 9.44
N VAL A 78 -0.77 0.47 8.17
CA VAL A 78 -1.63 -0.62 7.66
C VAL A 78 -0.74 -1.80 7.26
N GLN A 79 -0.99 -2.96 7.85
CA GLN A 79 -0.32 -4.21 7.54
C GLN A 79 -1.26 -5.11 6.74
N PHE A 80 -0.78 -5.62 5.59
CA PHE A 80 -1.45 -6.56 4.71
C PHE A 80 -0.67 -7.86 4.72
N GLU A 81 -1.32 -8.98 5.00
CA GLU A 81 -0.74 -10.32 4.98
C GLU A 81 -1.41 -11.14 3.89
N ARG A 82 -0.61 -11.69 2.97
CA ARG A 82 -1.08 -12.62 1.94
C ARG A 82 -1.36 -13.97 2.60
N VAL A 83 -2.63 -14.31 2.67
CA VAL A 83 -3.08 -15.57 3.29
C VAL A 83 -2.48 -16.76 2.52
N GLY A 84 -1.86 -17.68 3.26
CA GLY A 84 -1.29 -18.91 2.71
C GLY A 84 0.10 -18.80 2.08
N THR A 85 0.67 -17.60 1.94
CA THR A 85 2.01 -17.43 1.35
C THR A 85 3.09 -16.97 2.33
N GLY A 86 2.69 -16.42 3.49
CA GLY A 86 3.60 -15.81 4.47
C GLY A 86 4.17 -14.46 4.01
N GLY A 87 3.76 -13.96 2.84
CA GLY A 87 4.15 -12.64 2.37
C GLY A 87 3.35 -11.52 3.03
N PHE A 88 3.98 -10.36 3.19
CA PHE A 88 3.34 -9.20 3.78
C PHE A 88 3.73 -7.91 3.08
N ILE A 89 2.89 -6.90 3.24
CA ILE A 89 3.11 -5.52 2.84
C ILE A 89 2.69 -4.61 3.99
N GLN A 90 3.47 -3.59 4.31
CA GLN A 90 3.18 -2.58 5.32
C GLN A 90 3.23 -1.20 4.66
N ASN A 91 2.26 -0.34 4.97
CA ASN A 91 2.28 1.08 4.65
C ASN A 91 2.37 1.83 5.97
N THR A 92 3.48 2.52 6.22
CA THR A 92 3.78 3.21 7.49
C THR A 92 3.95 4.69 7.25
N ILE A 93 3.20 5.50 7.97
CA ILE A 93 3.32 6.95 8.01
C ILE A 93 4.32 7.30 9.12
N SER A 94 5.27 8.18 8.83
CA SER A 94 6.25 8.67 9.81
C SER A 94 6.56 10.14 9.60
N GLU A 95 6.89 10.84 10.68
CA GLU A 95 7.42 12.20 10.62
C GLU A 95 8.94 12.18 10.41
N SER A 96 9.46 13.21 9.76
CA SER A 96 10.91 13.42 9.57
C SER A 96 11.23 14.92 9.55
N ASP A 97 12.51 15.26 9.58
CA ASP A 97 13.02 16.62 9.38
C ASP A 97 12.61 17.22 8.02
N LYS A 98 12.29 16.36 7.04
CA LYS A 98 11.79 16.74 5.71
C LYS A 98 10.27 16.73 5.60
N GLY A 99 9.57 16.51 6.71
CA GLY A 99 8.11 16.42 6.76
C GLY A 99 7.60 14.97 6.78
N LEU A 100 6.34 14.80 6.38
CA LEU A 100 5.66 13.50 6.47
C LEU A 100 6.13 12.54 5.38
N LEU A 101 6.46 11.31 5.76
CA LEU A 101 6.86 10.22 4.88
C LEU A 101 5.82 9.09 4.91
N LEU A 102 5.64 8.44 3.77
CA LEU A 102 4.90 7.19 3.64
C LEU A 102 5.86 6.13 3.13
N THR A 103 6.18 5.17 4.00
CA THR A 103 7.08 4.06 3.71
C THR A 103 6.27 2.83 3.39
N PHE A 104 6.54 2.19 2.26
CA PHE A 104 6.08 0.83 2.03
C PHE A 104 7.21 -0.16 2.30
N THR A 105 6.89 -1.23 2.99
CA THR A 105 7.79 -2.38 3.20
C THR A 105 7.07 -3.62 2.74
N PHE A 106 7.72 -4.49 1.98
CA PHE A 106 7.14 -5.77 1.64
C PHE A 106 8.16 -6.89 1.75
N SER A 107 7.67 -8.09 2.05
CA SER A 107 8.39 -9.34 1.87
C SER A 107 7.48 -10.29 1.13
N LEU A 108 7.82 -10.65 -0.11
CA LEU A 108 6.97 -11.45 -0.98
C LEU A 108 7.75 -12.65 -1.55
N PRO A 109 7.08 -13.81 -1.74
CA PRO A 109 7.69 -14.94 -2.43
C PRO A 109 7.67 -14.72 -3.94
N TYR A 110 8.73 -15.16 -4.62
CA TYR A 110 8.77 -15.31 -6.08
C TYR A 110 9.05 -16.78 -6.43
N PRO A 111 8.01 -17.62 -6.52
CA PRO A 111 8.18 -19.01 -6.90
C PRO A 111 8.90 -19.14 -8.25
N GLY A 112 9.79 -20.13 -8.35
CA GLY A 112 10.55 -20.39 -9.57
C GLY A 112 11.82 -19.55 -9.74
N THR A 113 12.14 -18.64 -8.82
CA THR A 113 13.44 -17.93 -8.81
C THR A 113 14.37 -18.46 -7.74
N GLU A 114 15.67 -18.50 -8.03
CA GLU A 114 16.69 -18.75 -7.01
C GLU A 114 16.87 -17.53 -6.10
N PRO A 115 17.00 -17.72 -4.77
CA PRO A 115 17.25 -16.62 -3.84
C PRO A 115 18.51 -15.83 -4.21
N GLY A 116 18.37 -14.50 -4.29
CA GLY A 116 19.46 -13.59 -4.61
C GLY A 116 19.83 -13.52 -6.09
N SER A 117 19.19 -14.31 -6.95
CA SER A 117 19.43 -14.32 -8.41
C SER A 117 19.08 -12.99 -9.08
N PRO A 118 19.66 -12.70 -10.26
CA PRO A 118 19.27 -11.55 -11.07
C PRO A 118 17.77 -11.53 -11.40
N GLU A 119 17.15 -12.71 -11.57
CA GLU A 119 15.71 -12.82 -11.84
C GLU A 119 14.86 -12.42 -10.63
N GLU A 120 15.17 -12.92 -9.42
CA GLU A 120 14.45 -12.52 -8.20
C GLU A 120 14.57 -11.01 -7.97
N ARG A 121 15.77 -10.44 -8.20
CA ARG A 121 16.01 -8.99 -8.10
C ARG A 121 15.22 -8.20 -9.13
N ALA A 122 15.16 -8.66 -10.39
CA ALA A 122 14.40 -7.99 -11.44
C ALA A 122 12.89 -7.97 -11.13
N LYS A 123 12.34 -9.09 -10.62
CA LYS A 123 10.95 -9.17 -10.16
C LYS A 123 10.70 -8.24 -8.97
N GLY A 124 11.61 -8.23 -7.99
CA GLY A 124 11.56 -7.34 -6.84
C GLY A 124 11.58 -5.85 -7.22
N GLU A 125 12.40 -5.48 -8.20
CA GLU A 125 12.53 -4.11 -8.70
C GLU A 125 11.30 -3.66 -9.50
N SER A 126 10.75 -4.54 -10.34
CA SER A 126 9.47 -4.30 -11.02
C SER A 126 8.35 -4.08 -9.99
N MET A 127 8.32 -4.88 -8.92
CA MET A 127 7.39 -4.73 -7.82
C MET A 127 7.59 -3.42 -7.05
N ARG A 128 8.84 -3.00 -6.81
CA ARG A 128 9.17 -1.68 -6.21
C ARG A 128 8.52 -0.57 -7.02
N GLN A 129 8.66 -0.58 -8.34
CA GLN A 129 8.04 0.43 -9.20
C GLN A 129 6.51 0.40 -9.14
N ALA A 130 5.91 -0.79 -9.09
CA ALA A 130 4.46 -0.94 -8.91
C ALA A 130 3.98 -0.33 -7.59
N TYR A 131 4.70 -0.54 -6.48
CA TYR A 131 4.37 0.07 -5.19
C TYR A 131 4.56 1.58 -5.18
N VAL A 132 5.63 2.10 -5.78
CA VAL A 132 5.82 3.55 -5.94
C VAL A 132 4.61 4.17 -6.67
N ASN A 133 4.17 3.54 -7.77
CA ASN A 133 3.00 4.01 -8.52
C ASN A 133 1.72 3.94 -7.68
N ALA A 134 1.51 2.85 -6.93
CA ALA A 134 0.35 2.69 -6.06
C ALA A 134 0.32 3.70 -4.91
N VAL A 135 1.46 4.02 -4.29
CA VAL A 135 1.56 5.06 -3.26
C VAL A 135 1.25 6.43 -3.84
N ASN A 136 1.84 6.79 -4.99
CA ASN A 136 1.55 8.05 -5.67
C ASN A 136 0.06 8.18 -6.01
N ALA A 137 -0.55 7.14 -6.60
CA ALA A 137 -1.97 7.11 -6.89
C ALA A 137 -2.81 7.24 -5.62
N THR A 138 -2.38 6.60 -4.53
CA THR A 138 -3.07 6.71 -3.24
C THR A 138 -3.09 8.15 -2.73
N LEU A 139 -1.91 8.78 -2.64
CA LEU A 139 -1.78 10.16 -2.15
C LEU A 139 -2.48 11.17 -3.06
N GLN A 140 -2.43 10.95 -4.38
CA GLN A 140 -3.16 11.77 -5.34
C GLN A 140 -4.68 11.67 -5.11
N LYS A 141 -5.20 10.46 -4.89
CA LYS A 141 -6.63 10.30 -4.64
C LYS A 141 -7.07 10.97 -3.33
N VAL A 142 -6.25 10.90 -2.28
CA VAL A 142 -6.51 11.63 -1.03
C VAL A 142 -6.57 13.13 -1.28
N ARG A 143 -5.64 13.69 -2.05
CA ARG A 143 -5.65 15.12 -2.42
C ARG A 143 -6.91 15.55 -3.16
N GLU A 144 -7.40 14.73 -4.09
CA GLU A 144 -8.66 14.98 -4.79
C GLU A 144 -9.83 15.04 -3.80
N LEU A 145 -9.92 14.08 -2.89
CA LEU A 145 -11.00 14.03 -1.90
C LEU A 145 -10.95 15.21 -0.93
N VAL A 146 -9.75 15.66 -0.52
CA VAL A 146 -9.58 16.88 0.30
C VAL A 146 -10.03 18.12 -0.45
N LYS A 147 -9.65 18.27 -1.74
CA LYS A 147 -10.12 19.38 -2.58
C LYS A 147 -11.63 19.41 -2.74
N GLU A 148 -12.26 18.24 -2.76
CA GLU A 148 -13.71 18.07 -2.85
C GLU A 148 -14.42 18.25 -1.49
N GLY A 149 -13.69 18.46 -0.38
CA GLY A 149 -14.25 18.57 0.96
C GLY A 149 -14.85 17.27 1.51
N LYS A 150 -14.42 16.12 0.97
CA LYS A 150 -14.86 14.77 1.38
C LYS A 150 -13.92 14.13 2.40
N LEU A 151 -12.84 14.84 2.74
CA LEU A 151 -11.70 14.43 3.57
C LEU A 151 -11.06 15.70 4.15
#